data_AF-J9F0P2-F1
#
_entry.id   AF-J9F0P2-F1
#
_cell.length_a   1.000
_cell.length_b   1.000
_cell.length_c   1.000
_cell.angle_alpha   90.00
_cell.angle_beta   90.00
_cell.angle_gamma   90.00
#
_symmetry.space_group_name_H-M   'P 1'
#
loop_
_entity.id
_entity.type
_entity.pdbx_description
1 polymer ?
#
loop_
_entity_poly.entity_id
_entity_poly.type
_entity_poly.pdbx_seq_one_letter_code
_entity_poly.pdbx_strand_id
1 'polypeptide(L)'
;MKILPPVSYFIFIFFPAIQFGTIVAEGLIKFLITLGNGSHIYLDHVVQQIQCDNGKVGVKCLVNGTREVVFNGDCVLCTLPLGVLKRSVRNRNNAPLFHPELPFWKVDAINSIGFGNVNKIMLFFDKPFWENTRVFGQISDTMCATSRGEMFMFQAHRDKPVLIALVSGDSANALEEAPADIIVYKIMNFLSAVFGPICPKEV
;
A
#
# COMPACT_ATOMS: atom_id res chain seq x y z
N MET A 1 -21.96 7.23 -1.26
CA MET A 1 -20.52 7.02 -1.52
C MET A 1 -19.84 8.38 -1.49
N LYS A 2 -19.10 8.70 -0.41
CA LYS A 2 -18.35 9.96 -0.31
C LYS A 2 -16.89 9.60 -0.59
N ILE A 3 -16.42 9.85 -1.81
CA ILE A 3 -15.00 9.69 -2.16
C ILE A 3 -14.28 10.82 -1.44
N LEU A 4 -13.69 10.52 -0.27
CA LEU A 4 -12.77 11.45 0.37
C LEU A 4 -11.48 11.49 -0.47
N PRO A 5 -10.96 12.68 -0.80
CA PRO A 5 -9.75 12.80 -1.60
C PRO A 5 -8.57 12.19 -0.83
N PRO A 6 -7.52 11.69 -1.53
CA PRO A 6 -6.40 11.01 -0.88
C PRO A 6 -5.59 12.00 -0.05
N VAL A 7 -5.85 12.04 1.25
CA VAL A 7 -5.03 12.78 2.22
C VAL A 7 -3.87 11.85 2.59
N SER A 8 -2.65 12.20 2.15
CA SER A 8 -1.45 11.41 2.45
C SER A 8 -1.01 11.69 3.89
N TYR A 9 -1.03 10.65 4.74
CA TYR A 9 -0.53 10.69 6.11
C TYR A 9 0.97 10.36 6.14
N PHE A 10 1.77 11.13 6.88
CA PHE A 10 3.22 10.96 6.97
C PHE A 10 3.67 10.70 8.40
N ILE A 11 4.62 9.78 8.56
CA ILE A 11 5.18 9.38 9.86
C ILE A 11 6.69 9.68 9.81
N PHE A 12 7.15 10.56 10.69
CA PHE A 12 8.57 10.66 11.04
C PHE A 12 8.89 9.51 11.99
N ILE A 13 9.78 8.60 11.60
CA ILE A 13 10.26 7.52 12.48
C ILE A 13 11.76 7.70 12.68
N PHE A 14 12.17 7.93 13.93
CA PHE A 14 13.54 7.73 14.37
C PHE A 14 13.67 6.29 14.87
N PHE A 15 14.71 5.58 14.44
CA PHE A 15 14.90 4.16 14.73
C PHE A 15 15.93 3.92 15.84
N PRO A 16 15.54 3.34 16.98
CA PRO A 16 16.41 2.47 17.76
C PRO A 16 16.33 1.03 17.23
N ALA A 17 17.41 0.26 17.38
CA ALA A 17 17.52 -1.11 16.86
C ALA A 17 16.50 -2.06 17.52
N ILE A 18 15.68 -2.76 16.72
CA ILE A 18 14.66 -3.71 17.21
C ILE A 18 14.88 -5.10 16.60
N GLN A 19 14.69 -6.12 17.43
CA GLN A 19 14.82 -7.54 17.09
C GLN A 19 13.58 -8.00 16.29
N PHE A 20 13.80 -8.30 15.00
CA PHE A 20 12.77 -8.37 13.94
C PHE A 20 11.82 -9.59 13.99
N GLY A 21 12.20 -10.67 14.70
CA GLY A 21 11.59 -12.00 14.51
C GLY A 21 10.17 -12.18 15.07
N THR A 22 9.85 -11.57 16.22
CA THR A 22 8.61 -11.89 16.96
C THR A 22 7.44 -10.98 16.59
N ILE A 23 7.71 -9.78 16.08
CA ILE A 23 6.69 -8.73 16.03
C ILE A 23 5.76 -8.87 14.81
N VAL A 24 6.24 -9.44 13.70
CA VAL A 24 5.46 -9.54 12.46
C VAL A 24 4.32 -10.56 12.57
N ALA A 25 4.43 -11.57 13.44
CA ALA A 25 3.41 -12.62 13.60
C ALA A 25 2.06 -12.07 14.12
N GLU A 26 2.10 -11.05 14.98
CA GLU A 26 0.91 -10.40 15.54
C GLU A 26 0.34 -9.30 14.63
N GLY A 27 0.88 -9.17 13.42
CA GLY A 27 0.46 -8.19 12.45
C GLY A 27 1.30 -6.90 12.49
N LEU A 28 1.38 -6.26 11.33
CA LEU A 28 2.22 -5.07 11.11
C LEU A 28 1.83 -3.89 12.00
N ILE A 29 0.60 -3.81 12.50
CA ILE A 29 0.20 -2.72 13.39
C ILE A 29 0.92 -2.77 14.74
N LYS A 30 1.13 -3.96 15.32
CA LYS A 30 1.92 -4.10 16.56
C LYS A 30 3.36 -3.69 16.34
N PHE A 31 3.90 -3.99 15.16
CA PHE A 31 5.22 -3.50 14.75
C PHE A 31 5.29 -1.98 14.71
N LEU A 32 4.30 -1.33 14.10
CA LEU A 32 4.24 0.14 14.04
C LEU A 32 4.07 0.77 15.42
N ILE A 33 3.21 0.22 16.29
CA ILE A 33 3.05 0.68 17.69
C ILE A 33 4.37 0.56 18.44
N THR A 34 5.05 -0.58 18.31
CA THR A 34 6.33 -0.83 19.00
C THR A 34 7.43 0.12 18.52
N LEU A 35 7.50 0.38 17.21
CA LEU A 35 8.40 1.38 16.63
C LEU A 35 8.05 2.81 17.06
N GLY A 36 6.76 3.09 17.25
CA GLY A 36 6.28 4.40 17.68
C GLY A 36 6.57 4.70 19.15
N ASN A 37 6.76 3.69 20.00
CA ASN A 37 7.05 3.89 21.41
C ASN A 37 8.38 4.62 21.61
N GLY A 38 8.31 5.80 22.24
CA GLY A 38 9.46 6.68 22.48
C GLY A 38 9.73 7.68 21.34
N SER A 39 9.00 7.60 20.23
CA SER A 39 9.10 8.54 19.10
C SER A 39 7.98 9.58 19.14
N HIS A 40 8.28 10.80 18.68
CA HIS A 40 7.25 11.83 18.49
C HIS A 40 6.54 11.61 17.15
N ILE A 41 5.28 11.15 17.20
CA ILE A 41 4.45 10.97 16.01
C ILE A 41 3.43 12.11 15.92
N TYR A 42 3.53 12.90 14.85
CA TYR A 42 2.63 14.02 14.58
C TYR A 42 1.64 13.66 13.48
N LEU A 43 0.41 13.30 13.86
CA LEU A 43 -0.70 13.10 12.93
C LEU A 43 -1.30 14.44 12.51
N ASP A 44 -2.01 14.48 11.39
CA ASP A 44 -2.65 15.70 10.85
C ASP A 44 -1.68 16.87 10.56
N HIS A 45 -0.39 16.55 10.38
CA HIS A 45 0.66 17.47 9.96
C HIS A 45 1.04 17.20 8.51
N VAL A 46 0.28 17.77 7.57
CA VAL A 46 0.50 17.54 6.13
C VAL A 46 1.68 18.38 5.66
N VAL A 47 2.78 17.72 5.30
CA VAL A 47 3.97 18.40 4.76
C VAL A 47 3.62 19.15 3.47
N GLN A 48 3.93 20.45 3.41
CA GLN A 48 3.75 21.31 2.25
C GLN A 48 5.07 21.59 1.53
N GLN A 49 6.16 21.70 2.27
CA GLN A 49 7.47 22.00 1.70
C GLN A 49 8.59 21.41 2.55
N ILE A 50 9.62 20.89 1.88
CA ILE A 50 10.88 20.45 2.45
C ILE A 50 11.96 21.37 1.90
N GLN A 51 12.52 22.19 2.78
CA GLN A 51 13.59 23.13 2.47
C GLN A 51 14.92 22.59 2.98
N CYS A 52 15.93 22.48 2.12
CA CYS A 52 17.28 22.10 2.47
C CYS A 52 18.22 23.27 2.19
N ASP A 53 18.84 23.83 3.22
CA ASP A 53 19.78 24.94 3.09
C ASP A 53 20.94 24.79 4.06
N ASN A 54 22.18 25.03 3.60
CA ASN A 54 23.39 25.08 4.43
C ASN A 54 23.53 23.92 5.44
N GLY A 55 23.24 22.68 5.02
CA GLY A 55 23.35 21.49 5.88
C GLY A 55 22.22 21.34 6.91
N LYS A 56 21.17 22.16 6.82
CA LYS A 56 19.95 22.07 7.64
C LYS A 56 18.75 21.78 6.76
N VAL A 57 17.72 21.23 7.38
CA VAL A 57 16.43 20.95 6.76
C VAL A 57 15.31 21.59 7.58
N GLY A 58 14.42 22.32 6.90
CA GLY A 58 13.16 22.83 7.42
C GLY A 58 11.98 22.13 6.72
N VAL A 59 11.09 21.54 7.50
CA VAL A 59 9.88 20.88 6.98
C VAL A 59 8.67 21.68 7.41
N LYS A 60 8.04 22.38 6.45
CA LYS A 60 6.81 23.13 6.66
C LYS A 60 5.62 22.19 6.54
N CYS A 61 4.77 22.18 7.56
CA CYS A 61 3.56 21.38 7.64
C CYS A 61 2.33 22.26 7.85
N LEU A 62 1.20 21.86 7.28
CA LEU A 62 -0.12 22.41 7.58
C LEU A 62 -0.84 21.48 8.57
N VAL A 63 -1.07 22.00 9.77
CA VAL A 63 -1.68 21.29 10.90
C VAL A 63 -3.19 21.47 10.86
N ASN A 64 -3.94 20.37 10.87
CA ASN A 64 -5.41 20.37 10.83
C ASN A 64 -5.97 21.24 9.68
N GLY A 65 -5.24 21.34 8.56
CA GLY A 65 -5.62 22.16 7.41
C GLY A 65 -5.62 23.68 7.64
N THR A 66 -5.15 24.18 8.78
CA THR A 66 -5.37 25.59 9.20
C THR A 66 -4.11 26.33 9.64
N ARG A 67 -3.21 25.67 10.37
CA ARG A 67 -2.03 26.34 10.98
C ARG A 67 -0.73 25.82 10.38
N GLU A 68 0.16 26.73 9.98
CA GLU A 68 1.53 26.34 9.57
C GLU A 68 2.45 26.12 10.77
N VAL A 69 3.23 25.04 10.73
CA VAL A 69 4.31 24.74 11.68
C VAL A 69 5.55 24.32 10.89
N VAL A 70 6.74 24.68 11.37
CA VAL A 70 8.01 24.27 10.76
C VAL A 70 8.80 23.42 11.75
N PHE A 71 9.22 22.24 11.30
CA PHE A 71 10.17 21.38 12.02
C PHE A 71 11.56 21.58 11.43
N ASN A 72 12.57 21.81 12.28
CA ASN A 72 13.95 21.98 11.85
C ASN A 72 14.80 20.79 12.30
N GLY A 73 15.77 20.40 11.48
CA GLY A 73 16.73 19.36 11.82
C GLY A 73 17.95 19.38 10.88
N ASP A 74 18.91 18.50 11.12
CA ASP A 74 20.12 18.39 10.29
C ASP A 74 19.88 17.53 9.04
N CYS A 75 18.90 16.63 9.08
CA CYS A 75 18.54 15.77 7.97
C CYS A 75 17.05 15.43 7.96
N VAL A 76 16.55 14.94 6.82
CA VAL A 76 15.20 14.40 6.67
C VAL A 76 15.23 13.04 5.99
N LEU A 77 14.59 12.05 6.60
CA LEU A 77 14.32 10.77 5.97
C LEU A 77 12.96 10.85 5.27
N CYS A 78 12.99 10.99 3.95
CA CYS A 78 11.80 11.09 3.13
C CYS A 78 11.23 9.70 2.81
N THR A 79 10.07 9.37 3.38
CA THR A 79 9.34 8.12 3.12
C THR A 79 8.03 8.36 2.38
N LEU A 80 7.95 9.47 1.62
CA LEU A 80 6.78 9.78 0.82
C LEU A 80 6.51 8.62 -0.18
N PRO A 81 5.27 8.14 -0.32
CA PRO A 81 4.94 7.15 -1.34
C PRO A 81 5.33 7.64 -2.74
N LEU A 82 5.75 6.73 -3.61
CA LEU A 82 6.22 7.06 -4.95
C LEU A 82 5.23 7.93 -5.75
N GLY A 83 3.92 7.66 -5.62
CA GLY A 83 2.87 8.46 -6.26
C GLY A 83 2.86 9.93 -5.80
N VAL A 84 3.17 10.20 -4.54
CA VAL A 84 3.31 11.56 -3.99
C VAL A 84 4.59 12.20 -4.52
N LEU A 85 5.72 11.48 -4.49
CA LEU A 85 6.99 11.95 -5.04
C LEU A 85 6.89 12.35 -6.50
N LYS A 86 6.21 11.54 -7.33
CA LYS A 86 5.96 11.87 -8.74
C LYS A 86 5.13 13.15 -8.89
N ARG A 87 4.17 13.42 -8.01
CA ARG A 87 3.41 14.69 -8.03
C ARG A 87 4.28 15.87 -7.61
N SER A 88 5.11 15.69 -6.58
CA SER A 88 6.07 16.69 -6.10
C SER A 88 7.05 17.13 -7.20
N VAL A 89 7.77 16.20 -7.82
CA VAL A 89 8.77 16.54 -8.86
C VAL A 89 8.16 17.03 -10.17
N ARG A 90 6.85 16.87 -10.35
CA ARG A 90 6.08 17.41 -11.48
C ARG A 90 5.36 18.72 -11.12
N ASN A 91 5.66 19.31 -9.96
CA ASN A 91 5.06 20.54 -9.46
C ASN A 91 3.52 20.53 -9.52
N ARG A 92 2.89 19.41 -9.15
CA ARG A 92 1.43 19.27 -9.10
C ARG A 92 0.91 19.76 -7.75
N ASN A 93 -0.30 20.31 -7.75
CA ASN A 93 -1.00 20.72 -6.53
C ASN A 93 -1.17 19.55 -5.56
N ASN A 94 -1.25 19.87 -4.26
CA ASN A 94 -1.43 18.93 -3.15
C ASN A 94 -0.30 17.89 -3.04
N ALA A 95 0.95 18.32 -3.27
CA ALA A 95 2.13 17.52 -3.03
C ALA A 95 3.23 18.40 -2.41
N PRO A 96 4.10 17.86 -1.55
CA PRO A 96 5.21 18.62 -0.96
C PRO A 96 6.14 19.18 -2.03
N LEU A 97 6.53 20.45 -1.91
CA LEU A 97 7.58 21.04 -2.74
C LEU A 97 8.96 20.77 -2.12
N PHE A 98 9.97 20.56 -2.97
CA PHE A 98 11.37 20.50 -2.54
C PHE A 98 12.05 21.82 -2.89
N HIS A 99 12.76 22.43 -1.94
CA HIS A 99 13.52 23.66 -2.16
C HIS A 99 14.94 23.53 -1.57
N PRO A 100 16.02 23.56 -2.38
CA PRO A 100 16.00 23.58 -3.85
C PRO A 100 15.32 22.33 -4.42
N GLU A 101 14.97 22.39 -5.71
CA GLU A 101 14.44 21.22 -6.40
C GLU A 101 15.40 20.03 -6.29
N LEU A 102 14.84 18.81 -6.35
CA LEU A 102 15.66 17.61 -6.31
C LEU A 102 16.58 17.57 -7.54
N PRO A 103 17.83 17.09 -7.39
CA PRO A 103 18.73 16.88 -8.53
C PRO A 103 18.10 16.03 -9.63
N PHE A 104 18.44 16.31 -10.89
CA PHE A 104 17.83 15.67 -12.07
C PHE A 104 17.83 14.13 -11.98
N TRP A 105 18.93 13.52 -11.52
CA TRP A 105 19.03 12.06 -11.43
C TRP A 105 18.01 11.44 -10.45
N LYS A 106 17.62 12.18 -9.39
CA LYS A 106 16.54 11.75 -8.49
C LYS A 106 15.19 11.89 -9.16
N VAL A 107 14.97 12.97 -9.91
CA VAL A 107 13.74 13.20 -10.67
C VAL A 107 13.54 12.12 -11.72
N ASP A 108 14.59 11.75 -12.44
CA ASP A 108 14.58 10.68 -13.44
C ASP A 108 14.28 9.32 -12.81
N ALA A 109 14.94 8.99 -11.69
CA ALA A 109 14.68 7.77 -10.95
C ALA A 109 13.24 7.71 -10.41
N ILE A 110 12.72 8.82 -9.88
CA ILE A 110 11.33 8.91 -9.42
C ILE A 110 10.38 8.70 -10.60
N ASN A 111 10.65 9.30 -11.77
CA ASN A 111 9.75 9.19 -12.92
C ASN A 111 9.76 7.80 -13.56
N SER A 112 10.91 7.10 -13.58
CA SER A 112 11.09 5.82 -14.27
C SER A 112 10.40 4.64 -13.59
N ILE A 113 10.22 4.68 -12.27
CA ILE A 113 9.62 3.55 -11.52
C ILE A 113 8.09 3.59 -11.63
N GLY A 114 7.47 2.48 -12.03
CA GLY A 114 6.01 2.33 -12.07
C GLY A 114 5.38 2.15 -10.68
N PHE A 115 4.10 2.49 -10.54
CA PHE A 115 3.27 2.11 -9.39
C PHE A 115 1.86 1.80 -9.89
N GLY A 116 1.11 1.01 -9.15
CA GLY A 116 -0.24 0.60 -9.53
C GLY A 116 -1.04 0.15 -8.32
N ASN A 117 -2.34 0.00 -8.53
CA ASN A 117 -3.26 -0.44 -7.49
C ASN A 117 -3.16 -1.95 -7.29
N VAL A 118 -3.32 -2.38 -6.04
CA VAL A 118 -3.45 -3.77 -5.66
C VAL A 118 -4.58 -3.89 -4.65
N ASN A 119 -5.63 -4.61 -5.00
CA ASN A 119 -6.70 -4.96 -4.09
C ASN A 119 -6.47 -6.36 -3.50
N LYS A 120 -7.02 -6.56 -2.30
CA LYS A 120 -6.98 -7.83 -1.58
C LYS A 120 -8.39 -8.24 -1.24
N ILE A 121 -8.79 -9.41 -1.70
CA ILE A 121 -10.09 -10.00 -1.40
C ILE A 121 -9.86 -11.11 -0.39
N MET A 122 -10.45 -10.98 0.81
CA MET A 122 -10.34 -12.00 1.85
C MET A 122 -11.56 -12.90 1.80
N LEU A 123 -11.31 -14.19 1.61
CA LEU A 123 -12.32 -15.24 1.54
C LEU A 123 -12.25 -16.07 2.80
N PHE A 124 -13.36 -16.17 3.51
CA PHE A 124 -13.49 -16.96 4.72
C PHE A 124 -14.21 -18.25 4.40
N PHE A 125 -13.62 -19.37 4.80
CA PHE A 125 -14.18 -20.70 4.62
C PHE A 125 -14.39 -21.35 5.98
N ASP A 126 -15.26 -22.34 6.04
CA ASP A 126 -15.43 -23.13 7.26
C ASP A 126 -14.19 -23.97 7.58
N LYS A 127 -13.53 -24.47 6.53
CA LYS A 127 -12.38 -25.38 6.62
C LYS A 127 -11.40 -25.10 5.48
N PRO A 128 -10.07 -25.19 5.71
CA PRO A 128 -9.11 -25.14 4.62
C PRO A 128 -9.31 -26.34 3.68
N PHE A 129 -9.32 -26.09 2.37
CA PHE A 129 -9.39 -27.12 1.33
C PHE A 129 -8.20 -27.07 0.35
N TRP A 130 -7.31 -26.09 0.51
CA TRP A 130 -6.13 -25.85 -0.34
C TRP A 130 -4.88 -26.65 0.09
N GLU A 131 -5.07 -27.78 0.78
CA GLU A 131 -4.02 -28.67 1.30
C GLU A 131 -2.86 -27.87 1.97
N ASN A 132 -1.60 -28.25 1.67
CA ASN A 132 -0.38 -27.58 2.14
C ASN A 132 0.05 -26.41 1.23
N THR A 133 -0.79 -25.98 0.28
CA THR A 133 -0.45 -24.92 -0.67
C THR A 133 -0.64 -23.56 -0.03
N ARG A 134 0.45 -22.82 0.16
CA ARG A 134 0.43 -21.52 0.86
C ARG A 134 0.29 -20.33 -0.07
N VAL A 135 0.84 -20.44 -1.28
CA VAL A 135 0.78 -19.42 -2.33
C VAL A 135 0.55 -20.14 -3.65
N PHE A 136 -0.43 -19.70 -4.40
CA PHE A 136 -0.75 -20.18 -5.75
C PHE A 136 -1.32 -19.02 -6.55
N GLY A 137 -1.65 -19.20 -7.83
CA GLY A 137 -2.18 -18.12 -8.65
C GLY A 137 -2.51 -18.58 -10.05
N GLN A 138 -3.10 -17.67 -10.83
CA GLN A 138 -3.38 -17.88 -12.24
C GLN A 138 -2.41 -17.10 -13.11
N ILE A 139 -2.01 -17.69 -14.23
CA ILE A 139 -1.48 -16.94 -15.37
C ILE A 139 -2.65 -16.78 -16.34
N SER A 140 -3.03 -15.55 -16.66
CA SER A 140 -4.14 -15.30 -17.57
C SER A 140 -3.81 -15.84 -18.97
N ASP A 141 -4.65 -16.71 -19.52
CA ASP A 141 -4.52 -17.20 -20.91
C ASP A 141 -4.90 -16.14 -21.94
N THR A 142 -5.53 -15.06 -21.48
CA THR A 142 -5.90 -13.92 -22.31
C THR A 142 -4.67 -13.06 -22.58
N MET A 143 -4.42 -12.71 -23.85
CA MET A 143 -3.47 -11.63 -24.20
C MET A 143 -3.95 -10.23 -23.80
N CYS A 144 -5.11 -10.14 -23.12
CA CYS A 144 -5.69 -8.89 -22.67
C CYS A 144 -4.89 -8.34 -21.47
N ALA A 145 -4.25 -7.19 -21.66
CA ALA A 145 -3.45 -6.56 -20.60
C ALA A 145 -4.29 -6.21 -19.36
N THR A 146 -5.59 -5.96 -19.52
CA THR A 146 -6.48 -5.54 -18.42
C THR A 146 -6.93 -6.69 -17.51
N SER A 147 -6.82 -7.96 -17.93
CA SER A 147 -7.17 -9.12 -17.11
C SER A 147 -5.94 -9.81 -16.48
N ARG A 148 -4.72 -9.42 -16.88
CA ARG A 148 -3.47 -10.01 -16.35
C ARG A 148 -3.34 -9.90 -14.84
N GLY A 149 -3.95 -8.87 -14.25
CA GLY A 149 -3.94 -8.64 -12.82
C GLY A 149 -5.05 -9.36 -12.06
N GLU A 150 -5.95 -10.09 -12.72
CA GLU A 150 -7.04 -10.83 -12.07
C GLU A 150 -6.48 -12.02 -11.30
N MET A 151 -6.64 -12.00 -9.97
CA MET A 151 -6.37 -13.15 -9.09
C MET A 151 -4.99 -13.80 -9.32
N PHE A 152 -4.01 -12.97 -9.69
CA PHE A 152 -2.67 -13.42 -10.09
C PHE A 152 -1.93 -14.15 -8.97
N MET A 153 -2.37 -13.96 -7.72
CA MET A 153 -1.83 -14.64 -6.55
C MET A 153 -2.88 -14.79 -5.45
N PHE A 154 -2.98 -15.99 -4.90
CA PHE A 154 -3.68 -16.32 -3.67
C PHE A 154 -2.67 -16.57 -2.57
N GLN A 155 -2.97 -16.11 -1.36
CA GLN A 155 -2.15 -16.34 -0.17
C GLN A 155 -3.03 -16.93 0.92
N ALA A 156 -2.68 -18.12 1.41
CA ALA A 156 -3.32 -18.71 2.57
C ALA A 156 -2.83 -18.05 3.86
N HIS A 157 -3.76 -17.63 4.71
CA HIS A 157 -3.42 -17.18 6.05
C HIS A 157 -2.89 -18.36 6.88
N ARG A 158 -1.88 -18.12 7.73
CA ARG A 158 -1.36 -19.16 8.62
C ARG A 158 -2.46 -19.60 9.59
N ASP A 159 -2.72 -20.91 9.64
CA ASP A 159 -3.55 -21.57 10.64
C ASP A 159 -5.01 -21.05 10.72
N LYS A 160 -5.49 -20.37 9.68
CA LYS A 160 -6.90 -19.95 9.56
C LYS A 160 -7.47 -20.35 8.20
N PRO A 161 -8.76 -20.67 8.12
CA PRO A 161 -9.43 -20.97 6.86
C PRO A 161 -9.72 -19.68 6.06
N VAL A 162 -8.67 -18.93 5.74
CA VAL A 162 -8.75 -17.67 5.00
C VAL A 162 -7.79 -17.68 3.81
N LEU A 163 -8.33 -17.44 2.62
CA LEU A 163 -7.55 -17.15 1.42
C LEU A 163 -7.60 -15.65 1.10
N ILE A 164 -6.48 -15.09 0.68
CA ILE A 164 -6.39 -13.71 0.22
C ILE A 164 -6.09 -13.73 -1.28
N ALA A 165 -7.06 -13.33 -2.11
CA ALA A 165 -6.85 -13.16 -3.54
C ALA A 165 -6.31 -11.75 -3.82
N LEU A 166 -5.19 -11.66 -4.54
CA LEU A 166 -4.59 -10.41 -4.96
C LEU A 166 -5.02 -10.08 -6.39
N VAL A 167 -5.51 -8.85 -6.56
CA VAL A 167 -5.89 -8.31 -7.86
C VAL A 167 -5.10 -7.03 -8.09
N SER A 168 -4.52 -6.81 -9.29
CA SER A 168 -3.66 -5.66 -9.54
C SER A 168 -3.94 -4.93 -10.86
N GLY A 169 -3.42 -3.71 -10.98
CA GLY A 169 -3.50 -2.91 -12.21
C GLY A 169 -4.94 -2.56 -12.59
N ASP A 170 -5.26 -2.60 -13.89
CA ASP A 170 -6.61 -2.28 -14.37
C ASP A 170 -7.66 -3.26 -13.86
N SER A 171 -7.28 -4.52 -13.60
CA SER A 171 -8.17 -5.51 -12.98
C SER A 171 -8.59 -5.09 -11.57
N ALA A 172 -7.71 -4.44 -10.81
CA ALA A 172 -8.04 -3.92 -9.48
C ALA A 172 -9.05 -2.76 -9.59
N ASN A 173 -8.86 -1.86 -10.55
CA ASN A 173 -9.80 -0.77 -10.79
C ASN A 173 -11.19 -1.29 -11.18
N ALA A 174 -11.25 -2.27 -12.08
CA ALA A 174 -12.51 -2.89 -12.50
C ALA A 174 -13.18 -3.68 -11.35
N LEU A 175 -12.40 -4.27 -10.44
CA LEU A 175 -12.90 -4.99 -9.28
C LEU A 175 -13.67 -4.06 -8.32
N GLU A 176 -13.19 -2.84 -8.09
CA GLU A 176 -13.84 -1.86 -7.19
C GLU A 176 -15.24 -1.43 -7.68
N GLU A 177 -15.50 -1.54 -8.98
CA GLU A 177 -16.78 -1.22 -9.59
C GLU A 177 -17.71 -2.45 -9.72
N ALA A 178 -17.18 -3.66 -9.51
CA ALA A 178 -17.93 -4.90 -9.68
C ALA A 178 -18.79 -5.23 -8.45
N PRO A 179 -20.02 -5.76 -8.65
CA PRO A 179 -20.83 -6.30 -7.56
C PRO A 179 -20.14 -7.46 -6.83
N ALA A 180 -20.27 -7.51 -5.50
CA ALA A 180 -19.55 -8.46 -4.66
C ALA A 180 -19.86 -9.93 -4.98
N ASP A 181 -21.11 -10.26 -5.32
CA ASP A 181 -21.55 -11.58 -5.77
C ASP A 181 -20.84 -12.01 -7.05
N ILE A 182 -20.70 -11.11 -8.03
CA ILE A 182 -19.95 -11.38 -9.27
C ILE A 182 -18.47 -11.64 -8.98
N ILE A 183 -17.89 -10.89 -8.03
CA ILE A 183 -16.50 -11.09 -7.59
C ILE A 183 -16.33 -12.47 -6.96
N VAL A 184 -17.19 -12.83 -5.99
CA VAL A 184 -17.16 -14.13 -5.31
C VAL A 184 -17.34 -15.26 -6.31
N TYR A 185 -18.34 -15.17 -7.18
CA TYR A 185 -18.60 -16.17 -8.22
C TYR A 185 -17.37 -16.41 -9.11
N LYS A 186 -16.71 -15.35 -9.60
CA LYS A 186 -15.48 -15.47 -10.39
C LYS A 186 -14.37 -16.19 -9.63
N ILE A 187 -14.16 -15.83 -8.36
CA ILE A 187 -13.12 -16.43 -7.54
C ILE A 187 -13.44 -17.90 -7.25
N MET A 188 -14.67 -18.23 -6.90
CA MET A 188 -15.09 -19.60 -6.60
C MET A 188 -14.99 -20.50 -7.83
N ASN A 189 -15.27 -19.98 -9.03
CA ASN A 189 -15.02 -20.72 -10.27
C ASN A 189 -13.53 -20.99 -10.50
N PHE A 190 -12.67 -20.01 -10.25
CA PHE A 190 -11.22 -20.22 -10.31
C PHE A 190 -10.76 -21.27 -9.29
N LEU A 191 -11.18 -21.16 -8.03
CA LEU A 191 -10.82 -22.10 -6.97
C LEU A 191 -11.35 -23.51 -7.26
N SER A 192 -12.55 -23.64 -7.81
CA SER A 192 -13.11 -24.91 -8.24
C SER A 192 -12.34 -25.52 -9.42
N ALA A 193 -11.78 -24.71 -10.32
CA ALA A 193 -10.94 -25.21 -11.41
C ALA A 193 -9.58 -25.71 -10.90
N VAL A 194 -9.03 -25.10 -9.85
CA VAL A 194 -7.73 -25.48 -9.26
C VAL A 194 -7.85 -26.69 -8.34
N PHE A 195 -8.82 -26.70 -7.42
CA PHE A 195 -8.95 -27.71 -6.36
C PHE A 195 -10.02 -28.76 -6.64
N GLY A 196 -10.76 -28.61 -7.74
CA GLY A 196 -11.78 -29.56 -8.16
C GLY A 196 -12.91 -29.71 -7.14
N PRO A 197 -13.49 -30.91 -6.99
CA PRO A 197 -14.66 -31.17 -6.15
C PRO A 197 -14.46 -30.92 -4.64
N ILE A 198 -13.22 -30.77 -4.18
CA ILE A 198 -12.90 -30.48 -2.78
C ILE A 198 -13.18 -29.01 -2.44
N CYS A 199 -13.18 -28.13 -3.45
CA CYS A 199 -13.58 -26.74 -3.29
C CYS A 199 -15.05 -26.66 -2.86
N PRO A 200 -15.39 -25.93 -1.78
CA PRO A 200 -16.78 -25.74 -1.38
C PRO A 200 -17.54 -24.98 -2.47
N LYS A 201 -18.85 -25.22 -2.54
CA LYS A 201 -19.76 -24.45 -3.40
C LYS A 201 -20.29 -23.24 -2.64
N GLU A 202 -20.53 -22.16 -3.36
CA GLU A 202 -21.25 -21.01 -2.85
C GLU A 202 -22.67 -21.46 -2.41
N VAL A 203 -23.10 -21.03 -1.22
CA VAL A 203 -24.43 -21.34 -0.66
C VAL A 203 -25.40 -20.25 -1.05
#